data_AF-A0A6L9IM81-F1
#
_entry.id   AF-A0A6L9IM81-F1
#
_cell.length_a   1.000
_cell.length_b   1.000
_cell.length_c   1.000
_cell.angle_alpha   90.00
_cell.angle_beta   90.00
_cell.angle_gamma   90.00
#
_symmetry.space_group_name_H-M   'P 1'
#
loop_
_entity.id
_entity.type
_entity.pdbx_description
1 polymer ?
#
loop_
_entity_poly.entity_id
_entity_poly.type
_entity_poly.pdbx_seq_one_letter_code
_entity_poly.pdbx_strand_id
1 'polypeptide(L)'
;MPQVMVDFFPTDMSAHWQEPDFLLADLVSFMANRLGTELGVTLMLRGSVVTGSLVGERQYLSEVNRLFKTMARQSLDNPSEEELASIEEAFNFDELTEDEYLDDDDDPDDMDDLDDDSFEDGPMPIRHLHLKNPVLLYPGASVSFTDSPLPIMRIRLTAIDGWMLGRITVIDGSEDDLPNGGMLQ
;
A
#
# COMPACT_ATOMS: atom_id res chain seq x y z
N MET A 1 -40.98 -28.52 -29.91
CA MET A 1 -40.26 -27.27 -29.60
C MET A 1 -39.80 -27.36 -28.15
N PRO A 2 -38.51 -27.66 -27.85
CA PRO A 2 -38.04 -27.62 -26.48
C PRO A 2 -37.66 -26.18 -26.12
N GLN A 3 -38.19 -25.70 -24.99
CA GLN A 3 -37.77 -24.48 -24.32
C GLN A 3 -36.39 -24.71 -23.72
N VAL A 4 -35.45 -23.82 -24.04
CA VAL A 4 -34.10 -23.77 -23.48
C VAL A 4 -34.24 -23.35 -22.02
N MET A 5 -33.94 -24.26 -21.09
CA MET A 5 -33.80 -23.95 -19.68
C MET A 5 -32.49 -23.17 -19.56
N VAL A 6 -32.60 -21.86 -19.34
CA VAL A 6 -31.46 -21.00 -19.05
C VAL A 6 -30.97 -21.40 -17.66
N ASP A 7 -29.78 -21.99 -17.61
CA ASP A 7 -29.05 -22.21 -16.36
C ASP A 7 -28.79 -20.84 -15.72
N PHE A 8 -29.66 -20.48 -14.78
CA PHE A 8 -29.37 -19.48 -13.76
C PHE A 8 -28.29 -20.09 -12.86
N PHE A 9 -27.02 -19.90 -13.22
CA PHE A 9 -25.91 -20.20 -12.33
C PHE A 9 -26.13 -19.44 -11.01
N PRO A 10 -26.18 -20.12 -9.85
CA PRO A 10 -26.05 -19.43 -8.58
C PRO A 10 -24.65 -18.85 -8.55
N THR A 11 -24.56 -17.53 -8.48
CA THR A 11 -23.33 -16.80 -8.20
C THR A 11 -22.63 -17.43 -7.01
N ASP A 12 -21.37 -17.77 -7.23
CA ASP A 12 -20.51 -18.47 -6.30
C ASP A 12 -20.32 -17.64 -5.03
N MET A 13 -21.12 -17.91 -4.00
CA MET A 13 -21.02 -17.25 -2.69
C MET A 13 -19.67 -17.52 -1.98
N SER A 14 -18.78 -18.34 -2.56
CA SER A 14 -17.43 -18.53 -2.06
C SER A 14 -16.45 -17.42 -2.46
N ALA A 15 -16.81 -16.55 -3.43
CA ALA A 15 -15.94 -15.48 -3.92
C ALA A 15 -15.87 -14.25 -3.00
N HIS A 16 -16.88 -14.01 -2.16
CA HIS A 16 -16.93 -12.82 -1.29
C HIS A 16 -15.81 -12.78 -0.23
N TRP A 17 -15.21 -13.92 0.13
CA TRP A 17 -14.07 -13.98 1.06
C TRP A 17 -12.73 -13.61 0.41
N GLN A 18 -12.70 -13.47 -0.91
CA GLN A 18 -11.51 -13.07 -1.66
C GLN A 18 -11.49 -11.59 -2.01
N GLU A 19 -12.61 -10.89 -1.79
CA GLU A 19 -12.70 -9.45 -2.02
C GLU A 19 -12.00 -8.70 -0.89
N PRO A 20 -11.19 -7.66 -1.19
CA PRO A 20 -10.61 -6.82 -0.17
C PRO A 20 -11.69 -6.10 0.63
N ASP A 21 -11.44 -5.82 1.91
CA ASP A 21 -12.33 -4.97 2.71
C ASP A 21 -12.50 -3.61 2.03
N PHE A 22 -13.72 -3.29 1.62
CA PHE A 22 -14.02 -2.08 0.84
C PHE A 22 -13.71 -0.79 1.62
N LEU A 23 -13.93 -0.77 2.94
CA LEU A 23 -13.63 0.40 3.77
C LEU A 23 -12.12 0.61 3.85
N LEU A 24 -11.35 -0.48 3.94
CA LEU A 24 -9.90 -0.39 3.90
C LEU A 24 -9.40 0.06 2.52
N ALA A 25 -9.99 -0.44 1.44
CA ALA A 25 -9.65 -0.02 0.09
C ALA A 25 -9.93 1.48 -0.12
N ASP A 26 -11.09 1.97 0.32
CA ASP A 26 -11.46 3.38 0.25
C ASP A 26 -10.54 4.26 1.10
N LEU A 27 -10.18 3.79 2.30
CA LEU A 27 -9.22 4.48 3.16
C LEU A 27 -7.87 4.63 2.47
N VAL A 28 -7.36 3.56 1.86
CA VAL A 28 -6.07 3.58 1.14
C VAL A 28 -6.15 4.50 -0.07
N SER A 29 -7.19 4.39 -0.90
CA SER A 29 -7.39 5.25 -2.08
C SER A 29 -7.45 6.71 -1.69
N PHE A 30 -8.32 7.07 -0.76
CA PHE A 30 -8.60 8.46 -0.47
C PHE A 30 -7.52 9.09 0.42
N MET A 31 -7.17 8.46 1.54
CA MET A 31 -6.29 9.08 2.53
C MET A 31 -4.82 8.97 2.14
N ALA A 32 -4.39 7.77 1.70
CA ALA A 32 -2.98 7.51 1.45
C ALA A 32 -2.57 7.94 0.04
N ASN A 33 -3.34 7.53 -0.97
CA ASN A 33 -2.98 7.75 -2.36
C ASN A 33 -3.38 9.15 -2.84
N ARG A 34 -4.64 9.56 -2.66
CA ARG A 34 -5.15 10.87 -3.14
C ARG A 34 -4.68 12.04 -2.27
N LEU A 35 -4.80 11.94 -0.94
CA LEU A 35 -4.39 13.03 -0.03
C LEU A 35 -2.91 12.98 0.39
N GLY A 36 -2.19 11.91 0.10
CA GLY A 36 -0.78 11.76 0.49
C GLY A 36 -0.56 11.76 2.01
N THR A 37 -1.56 11.38 2.80
CA THR A 37 -1.50 11.45 4.27
C THR A 37 -0.85 10.19 4.85
N GLU A 38 0.11 10.37 5.78
CA GLU A 38 0.64 9.26 6.58
C GLU A 38 -0.29 8.96 7.77
N LEU A 39 -0.86 7.75 7.81
CA LEU A 39 -1.81 7.34 8.86
C LEU A 39 -1.31 6.13 9.64
N GLY A 40 -1.30 6.19 10.96
CA GLY A 40 -1.03 5.00 11.77
C GLY A 40 -2.08 3.92 11.55
N VAL A 41 -1.66 2.70 11.22
CA VAL A 41 -2.57 1.56 11.02
C VAL A 41 -1.99 0.30 11.65
N THR A 42 -2.88 -0.56 12.10
CA THR A 42 -2.55 -1.90 12.58
C THR A 42 -3.41 -2.91 11.84
N LEU A 43 -2.78 -3.96 11.32
CA LEU A 43 -3.35 -4.99 10.45
C LEU A 43 -3.20 -6.35 11.12
N MET A 44 -4.21 -7.18 10.96
CA MET A 44 -4.20 -8.59 11.36
C MET A 44 -3.98 -9.44 10.11
N LEU A 45 -2.87 -10.18 10.08
CA LEU A 45 -2.43 -10.99 8.95
C LEU A 45 -2.16 -12.43 9.41
N ARG A 46 -3.09 -13.36 9.14
CA ARG A 46 -2.96 -14.80 9.37
C ARG A 46 -2.46 -15.14 10.79
N GLY A 47 -3.03 -14.48 11.80
CA GLY A 47 -2.65 -14.66 13.22
C GLY A 47 -1.43 -13.85 13.68
N SER A 48 -0.92 -12.96 12.83
CA SER A 48 0.14 -11.99 13.15
C SER A 48 -0.45 -10.60 13.20
N VAL A 49 0.17 -9.69 13.97
CA VAL A 49 -0.22 -8.27 13.98
C VAL A 49 0.90 -7.46 13.35
N VAL A 50 0.56 -6.62 12.37
CA VAL A 50 1.52 -5.73 11.71
C VAL A 50 1.06 -4.30 11.94
N THR A 51 1.94 -3.45 12.46
CA THR A 51 1.62 -2.04 12.72
C THR A 51 2.62 -1.12 12.05
N GLY A 52 2.19 0.01 11.52
CA GLY A 52 3.04 0.94 10.78
C GLY A 52 2.31 2.21 10.40
N SER A 53 2.97 3.06 9.62
CA SER A 53 2.33 4.20 8.96
C SER A 53 1.90 3.79 7.56
N LEU A 54 0.60 3.83 7.28
CA LEU A 54 0.07 3.77 5.92
C LEU A 54 0.63 4.93 5.10
N VAL A 55 1.16 4.62 3.93
CA VAL A 55 1.70 5.57 2.97
C VAL A 55 1.11 5.33 1.59
N GLY A 56 1.05 6.37 0.78
CA GLY A 56 0.61 6.25 -0.61
C GLY A 56 1.60 5.46 -1.47
N GLU A 57 1.14 4.95 -2.60
CA GLU A 57 2.00 4.18 -3.52
C GLU A 57 3.17 5.01 -4.06
N ARG A 58 2.94 6.26 -4.46
CA ARG A 58 4.01 7.18 -4.91
C ARG A 58 5.14 7.27 -3.89
N GLN A 59 4.79 7.38 -2.62
CA GLN A 59 5.77 7.41 -1.54
C GLN A 59 6.49 6.07 -1.39
N TYR A 60 5.78 4.95 -1.49
CA TYR A 60 6.38 3.62 -1.48
C TYR A 60 7.41 3.44 -2.61
N LEU A 61 7.03 3.77 -3.85
CA LEU A 61 7.91 3.66 -5.02
C LEU A 61 9.13 4.58 -4.93
N SER A 62 8.96 5.80 -4.39
CA SER A 62 10.06 6.72 -4.12
C SER A 62 11.10 6.12 -3.15
N GLU A 63 10.64 5.46 -2.08
CA GLU A 63 11.53 4.79 -1.12
C GLU A 63 12.21 3.55 -1.71
N VAL A 64 11.52 2.76 -2.53
CA VAL A 64 12.12 1.65 -3.30
C VAL A 64 13.21 2.17 -4.23
N ASN A 65 12.92 3.23 -4.98
CA ASN A 65 13.84 3.86 -5.91
C ASN A 65 15.11 4.35 -5.19
N ARG A 66 14.92 5.07 -4.09
CA ARG A 66 16.02 5.56 -3.25
C ARG A 66 16.96 4.44 -2.80
N LEU A 67 16.42 3.28 -2.43
CA LEU A 67 17.23 2.12 -2.05
C LEU A 67 18.05 1.60 -3.22
N PHE A 68 17.41 1.34 -4.37
CA PHE A 68 18.11 0.81 -5.55
C PHE A 68 19.21 1.76 -6.03
N LYS A 69 18.92 3.07 -6.09
CA LYS A 69 19.92 4.11 -6.39
C LYS A 69 21.08 4.08 -5.40
N THR A 70 20.81 3.91 -4.11
CA THR A 70 21.84 3.83 -3.07
C THR A 70 22.71 2.59 -3.22
N MET A 71 22.10 1.42 -3.43
CA MET A 71 22.83 0.16 -3.64
C MET A 71 23.68 0.18 -4.91
N ALA A 72 23.13 0.70 -6.02
CA ALA A 72 23.84 0.83 -7.27
C ALA A 72 25.07 1.74 -7.11
N ARG A 73 24.91 2.90 -6.47
CA ARG A 73 26.03 3.82 -6.18
C ARG A 73 27.10 3.20 -5.29
N GLN A 74 26.71 2.43 -4.28
CA GLN A 74 27.65 1.73 -3.39
C GLN A 74 28.39 0.59 -4.07
N SER A 75 27.82 0.01 -5.14
CA SER A 75 28.46 -1.07 -5.89
C SER A 75 29.53 -0.59 -6.89
N LEU A 76 29.54 0.70 -7.21
CA LEU A 76 30.49 1.31 -8.13
C LEU A 76 31.68 1.92 -7.36
N ASP A 77 32.89 1.73 -7.89
CA ASP A 77 34.11 2.36 -7.37
C ASP A 77 34.40 3.63 -8.19
N ASN A 78 34.33 4.80 -7.56
CA ASN A 78 34.47 6.13 -8.18
C ASN A 78 33.63 6.32 -9.46
N PRO A 79 32.28 6.28 -9.37
CA PRO A 79 31.41 6.41 -10.53
C PRO A 79 31.57 7.77 -11.22
N SER A 80 31.57 7.75 -12.55
CA SER A 80 31.50 8.94 -13.40
C SER A 80 30.10 9.57 -13.37
N GLU A 81 29.98 10.84 -13.78
CA GLU A 81 28.68 11.54 -13.86
C GLU A 81 27.70 10.84 -14.82
N GLU A 82 28.21 10.24 -15.90
CA GLU A 82 27.41 9.50 -16.88
C GLU A 82 26.83 8.21 -16.30
N GLU A 83 27.61 7.48 -15.50
CA GLU A 83 27.13 6.28 -14.79
C GLU A 83 26.08 6.62 -13.74
N LEU A 84 26.22 7.76 -13.05
CA LEU A 84 25.22 8.22 -12.09
C LEU A 84 23.91 8.63 -12.78
N ALA A 85 23.99 9.28 -13.93
CA ALA A 85 22.82 9.69 -14.73
C ALA A 85 22.07 8.47 -15.29
N SER A 86 22.78 7.47 -15.80
CA SER A 86 22.15 6.25 -16.31
C SER A 86 21.45 5.44 -15.22
N ILE A 87 22.00 5.40 -13.99
CA ILE A 87 21.31 4.81 -12.84
C ILE A 87 20.04 5.61 -12.50
N GLU A 88 20.09 6.93 -12.61
CA GLU A 88 18.95 7.77 -12.30
C GLU A 88 17.78 7.56 -13.26
N GLU A 89 18.07 7.47 -14.55
CA GLU A 89 17.11 7.18 -15.62
C GLU A 89 16.56 5.74 -15.51
N ALA A 90 17.43 4.75 -15.31
CA ALA A 90 17.04 3.34 -15.27
C ALA A 90 16.08 2.98 -14.12
N PHE A 91 16.08 3.75 -13.03
CA PHE A 91 15.24 3.52 -11.86
C PHE A 91 14.14 4.58 -11.70
N ASN A 92 13.66 5.22 -12.77
CA ASN A 92 12.54 6.15 -12.70
C ASN A 92 11.18 5.41 -12.57
N PHE A 93 10.88 4.90 -11.37
CA PHE A 93 9.64 4.18 -11.09
C PHE A 93 8.43 5.07 -10.83
N ASP A 94 8.56 6.40 -10.89
CA ASP A 94 7.45 7.33 -10.67
C ASP A 94 6.34 7.14 -11.72
N GLU A 95 6.69 6.59 -12.90
CA GLU A 95 5.77 6.24 -13.99
C GLU A 95 5.04 4.89 -13.78
N LEU A 96 5.34 4.14 -12.71
CA LEU A 96 4.75 2.81 -12.46
C LEU A 96 3.63 2.81 -11.41
N THR A 97 3.13 3.97 -11.00
CA THR A 97 2.09 4.06 -9.98
C THR A 97 0.76 3.48 -10.49
N GLU A 98 0.11 2.62 -9.70
CA GLU A 98 -1.23 2.08 -10.00
C GLU A 98 -2.31 3.20 -10.03
N ASP A 99 -2.00 4.39 -9.49
CA ASP A 99 -2.88 5.55 -9.37
C ASP A 99 -2.63 6.64 -10.46
N GLU A 100 -3.14 6.42 -11.67
CA GLU A 100 -3.47 7.52 -12.60
C GLU A 100 -4.87 8.04 -12.27
N TYR A 101 -4.96 8.97 -11.31
CA TYR A 101 -6.19 9.75 -11.12
C TYR A 101 -6.18 10.86 -12.17
N LEU A 102 -7.22 10.91 -13.01
CA LEU A 102 -7.53 12.12 -13.78
C LEU A 102 -7.71 13.25 -12.76
N ASP A 103 -6.95 14.34 -12.92
CA ASP A 103 -7.13 15.50 -12.05
C ASP A 103 -8.54 16.04 -12.30
N ASP A 104 -9.31 16.29 -11.24
CA ASP A 104 -10.68 16.85 -11.32
C ASP A 104 -10.73 18.26 -11.97
N ASP A 105 -9.59 18.80 -12.40
CA ASP A 105 -9.42 20.08 -13.11
C ASP A 105 -9.40 19.95 -14.64
N ASP A 106 -9.48 18.73 -15.20
CA ASP A 106 -9.71 18.56 -16.64
C ASP A 106 -11.14 18.98 -16.98
N ASP A 107 -11.25 20.05 -17.77
CA ASP A 107 -12.48 20.71 -18.18
C ASP A 107 -13.44 19.66 -18.81
N PRO A 108 -14.65 19.44 -18.26
CA PRO A 108 -15.59 18.47 -18.81
C PRO A 108 -16.02 18.77 -20.26
N ASP A 109 -15.66 19.94 -20.78
CA ASP A 109 -15.94 20.40 -22.13
C ASP A 109 -14.89 19.95 -23.18
N ASP A 110 -13.76 19.34 -22.78
CA ASP A 110 -12.77 18.75 -23.73
C ASP A 110 -13.05 17.25 -24.05
N MET A 111 -14.20 16.72 -23.60
CA MET A 111 -14.62 15.32 -23.77
C MET A 111 -15.42 15.04 -25.06
N ASP A 112 -15.60 16.01 -25.96
CA ASP A 112 -16.50 15.86 -27.12
C ASP A 112 -15.86 15.21 -28.37
N ASP A 113 -14.55 14.89 -28.35
CA ASP A 113 -13.83 14.32 -29.51
C ASP A 113 -13.08 12.99 -29.22
N LEU A 114 -13.40 12.29 -28.12
CA LEU A 114 -12.89 10.95 -27.86
C LEU A 114 -13.91 9.90 -28.30
N ASP A 115 -13.54 9.14 -29.32
CA ASP A 115 -14.29 7.99 -29.85
C ASP A 115 -14.93 7.14 -28.73
N ASP A 116 -16.23 6.91 -28.93
CA ASP A 116 -17.24 6.20 -28.14
C ASP A 116 -16.94 4.70 -27.95
N ASP A 117 -15.71 4.35 -27.51
CA ASP A 117 -15.27 2.98 -27.22
C ASP A 117 -14.30 2.87 -26.01
N SER A 118 -14.07 3.94 -25.24
CA SER A 118 -13.14 3.93 -24.08
C SER A 118 -13.75 4.17 -22.69
N PHE A 119 -15.08 4.22 -22.58
CA PHE A 119 -15.80 4.53 -21.33
C PHE A 119 -16.19 3.30 -20.48
N GLU A 120 -15.26 2.41 -20.13
CA GLU A 120 -15.51 1.37 -19.10
C GLU A 120 -14.35 1.05 -18.13
N ASP A 121 -13.18 1.71 -18.20
CA ASP A 121 -12.13 1.50 -17.18
C ASP A 121 -12.16 2.64 -16.16
N GLY A 122 -12.98 2.46 -15.11
CA GLY A 122 -12.79 3.20 -13.87
C GLY A 122 -11.37 2.97 -13.31
N PRO A 123 -10.89 3.80 -12.35
CA PRO A 123 -9.56 3.63 -11.79
C PRO A 123 -9.38 2.19 -11.31
N MET A 124 -8.27 1.56 -11.71
CA MET A 124 -8.03 0.16 -11.39
C MET A 124 -8.17 -0.07 -9.87
N PRO A 125 -8.88 -1.13 -9.45
CA PRO A 125 -9.13 -1.35 -8.03
C PRO A 125 -7.81 -1.57 -7.31
N ILE A 126 -7.61 -0.83 -6.22
CA ILE A 126 -6.42 -0.94 -5.38
C ILE A 126 -6.30 -2.37 -4.87
N ARG A 127 -5.12 -2.97 -5.08
CA ARG A 127 -4.85 -4.35 -4.67
C ARG A 127 -3.90 -4.43 -3.48
N HIS A 128 -3.15 -3.36 -3.26
CA HIS A 128 -2.08 -3.31 -2.28
C HIS A 128 -2.20 -2.11 -1.38
N LEU A 129 -1.80 -2.31 -0.14
CA LEU A 129 -1.55 -1.28 0.84
C LEU A 129 -0.04 -1.21 1.09
N HIS A 130 0.47 -0.01 1.35
CA HIS A 130 1.88 0.24 1.61
C HIS A 130 2.08 0.78 3.03
N LEU A 131 2.99 0.17 3.78
CA LEU A 131 3.37 0.61 5.12
C LEU A 131 4.80 1.14 5.13
N LYS A 132 5.04 2.11 6.00
CA LYS A 132 6.34 2.63 6.41
C LYS A 132 6.57 2.32 7.89
N ASN A 133 7.82 2.02 8.24
CA ASN A 133 8.28 1.57 9.55
C ASN A 133 7.43 0.43 10.13
N PRO A 134 7.24 -0.69 9.40
CA PRO A 134 6.41 -1.77 9.87
C PRO A 134 7.05 -2.47 11.08
N VAL A 135 6.22 -2.82 12.05
CA VAL A 135 6.57 -3.65 13.19
C VAL A 135 5.65 -4.87 13.16
N LEU A 136 6.24 -6.06 13.16
CA LEU A 136 5.54 -7.34 13.11
C LEU A 136 5.56 -7.94 14.50
N LEU A 137 4.39 -8.31 14.99
CA LEU A 137 4.16 -8.92 16.28
C LEU A 137 3.67 -10.36 16.03
N TYR A 138 4.47 -11.30 16.53
CA TYR A 138 4.14 -12.72 16.58
C TYR A 138 4.09 -13.15 18.05
N PRO A 139 3.37 -14.23 18.39
CA PRO A 139 3.38 -14.74 19.75
C PRO A 139 4.81 -14.98 20.26
N GLY A 140 5.23 -14.22 21.29
CA GLY A 140 6.54 -14.33 21.91
C GLY A 140 7.69 -13.62 21.20
N ALA A 141 7.46 -12.88 20.11
CA ALA A 141 8.50 -12.12 19.41
C ALA A 141 7.95 -10.88 18.68
N SER A 142 8.75 -9.81 18.66
CA SER A 142 8.50 -8.64 17.81
C SER A 142 9.68 -8.40 16.88
N VAL A 143 9.40 -8.11 15.61
CA VAL A 143 10.39 -7.71 14.61
C VAL A 143 10.06 -6.30 14.15
N SER A 144 10.94 -5.35 14.47
CA SER A 144 10.84 -3.97 13.97
C SER A 144 11.70 -3.81 12.72
N PHE A 145 11.14 -3.21 11.68
CA PHE A 145 11.88 -2.82 10.48
C PHE A 145 12.21 -1.32 10.48
N THR A 146 12.03 -0.62 11.60
CA THR A 146 12.28 0.83 11.67
C THR A 146 13.75 1.18 11.37
N ASP A 147 14.68 0.32 11.79
CA ASP A 147 16.11 0.48 11.51
C ASP A 147 16.56 -0.26 10.24
N SER A 148 15.63 -0.80 9.46
CA SER A 148 15.91 -1.44 8.17
C SER A 148 16.36 -0.38 7.16
N PRO A 149 17.32 -0.70 6.26
CA PRO A 149 17.65 0.19 5.13
C PRO A 149 16.44 0.42 4.20
N LEU A 150 15.45 -0.47 4.24
CA LEU A 150 14.18 -0.33 3.54
C LEU A 150 13.04 -0.55 4.54
N PRO A 151 12.60 0.49 5.28
CA PRO A 151 11.57 0.36 6.28
C PRO A 151 10.18 0.48 5.63
N ILE A 152 9.95 -0.15 4.49
CA ILE A 152 8.66 -0.14 3.80
C ILE A 152 8.18 -1.57 3.53
N MET A 153 6.87 -1.75 3.44
CA MET A 153 6.24 -3.04 3.19
C MET A 153 5.02 -2.89 2.31
N ARG A 154 4.91 -3.74 1.29
CA ARG A 154 3.73 -3.86 0.42
C ARG A 154 2.91 -5.09 0.82
N ILE A 155 1.63 -4.91 1.09
CA ILE A 155 0.72 -5.95 1.58
C ILE A 155 -0.47 -6.04 0.64
N ARG A 156 -0.86 -7.25 0.23
CA ARG A 156 -2.10 -7.46 -0.52
C ARG A 156 -3.31 -7.22 0.38
N LEU A 157 -4.27 -6.43 -0.08
CA LEU A 157 -5.48 -6.15 0.70
C LEU A 157 -6.27 -7.42 1.03
N THR A 158 -6.29 -8.40 0.10
CA THR A 158 -6.94 -9.70 0.28
C THR A 158 -6.26 -10.62 1.31
N ALA A 159 -5.09 -10.24 1.82
CA ALA A 159 -4.39 -10.97 2.88
C ALA A 159 -4.69 -10.41 4.28
N ILE A 160 -5.49 -9.35 4.38
CA ILE A 160 -5.80 -8.65 5.63
C ILE A 160 -7.09 -9.23 6.21
N ASP A 161 -6.97 -9.87 7.37
CA ASP A 161 -8.11 -10.48 8.07
C ASP A 161 -8.89 -9.46 8.91
N GLY A 162 -8.24 -8.33 9.25
CA GLY A 162 -8.83 -7.24 10.04
C GLY A 162 -7.86 -6.07 10.18
N TRP A 163 -8.37 -4.89 10.50
CA TRP A 163 -7.57 -3.68 10.61
C TRP A 163 -8.14 -2.72 11.66
N MET A 164 -7.28 -1.82 12.13
CA MET A 164 -7.65 -0.72 13.02
C MET A 164 -6.75 0.49 12.76
N LEU A 165 -7.29 1.68 12.98
CA LEU A 165 -6.50 2.90 12.98
C LEU A 165 -5.68 3.02 14.27
N GLY A 166 -4.49 3.60 14.15
CA GLY A 166 -3.52 3.74 15.23
C GLY A 166 -2.38 2.72 15.15
N ARG A 167 -1.28 3.04 15.83
CA ARG A 167 -0.11 2.18 15.94
C ARG A 167 -0.04 1.53 17.30
N ILE A 168 0.26 0.25 17.35
CA ILE A 168 0.56 -0.43 18.61
C ILE A 168 2.01 -0.10 19.01
N THR A 169 2.20 0.38 20.23
CA THR A 169 3.51 0.48 20.86
C THR A 169 3.76 -0.80 21.66
N VAL A 170 4.83 -1.53 21.33
CA VAL A 170 5.30 -2.62 22.18
C VAL A 170 6.10 -1.99 23.31
N ILE A 171 5.53 -1.94 24.51
CA ILE A 171 6.28 -1.60 25.71
C ILE A 171 7.12 -2.84 26.03
N ASP A 172 8.45 -2.74 25.88
CA ASP A 172 9.35 -3.78 26.33
C ASP A 172 9.21 -3.90 27.85
N GLY A 173 8.82 -5.07 28.33
CA GLY A 173 8.58 -5.33 29.76
C GLY A 173 9.85 -5.40 30.60
N SER A 174 10.93 -4.76 30.15
CA SER A 174 12.24 -4.73 30.81
C SER A 174 12.44 -3.48 31.69
N GLU A 175 11.51 -2.52 31.68
CA GLU A 175 11.53 -1.38 32.58
C GLU A 175 10.51 -1.54 33.71
N ASP A 176 11.05 -1.96 34.86
CA ASP A 176 10.44 -2.08 36.18
C ASP A 176 10.11 -0.69 36.76
N ASP A 177 9.34 0.12 36.03
CA ASP A 177 8.96 1.48 36.44
C ASP A 177 7.60 1.92 35.84
N LEU A 178 6.52 1.24 36.23
CA LEU A 178 5.16 1.73 36.01
C LEU A 178 4.58 2.33 37.31
N PRO A 179 4.45 3.66 37.44
CA PRO A 179 3.43 4.21 38.32
C PRO A 179 2.05 3.97 37.67
N ASN A 180 1.18 3.26 38.40
CA ASN A 180 -0.23 3.00 38.06
C ASN A 180 -0.90 4.14 37.28
N GLY A 181 -1.28 3.88 36.02
CA GLY A 181 -2.19 4.74 35.28
C GLY A 181 -1.96 4.69 33.78
N GLY A 182 -2.60 3.73 33.12
CA GLY A 182 -2.69 3.74 31.66
C GLY A 182 -3.35 5.03 31.18
N MET A 183 -2.63 5.80 30.36
CA MET A 183 -3.24 6.83 29.52
C MET A 183 -3.15 6.37 28.06
N LEU A 184 -4.32 6.25 27.45
CA LEU A 184 -4.48 6.25 26.00
C LEU A 184 -4.17 7.66 25.51
N GLN A 185 -3.21 7.79 24.59
CA GLN A 185 -3.10 8.94 23.67
C GLN A 185 -3.40 8.45 22.26
#